data_AF-A0A9X5XAF9-F1
#
_entry.id   AF-A0A9X5XAF9-F1
#
_cell.length_a   1.000
_cell.length_b   1.000
_cell.length_c   1.000
_cell.angle_alpha   90.00
_cell.angle_beta   90.00
_cell.angle_gamma   90.00
#
_symmetry.space_group_name_H-M   'P 1'
#
loop_
_entity.id
_entity.type
_entity.pdbx_description
1 polymer ?
#
loop_
_entity_poly.entity_id
_entity_poly.type
_entity_poly.pdbx_seq_one_letter_code
_entity_poly.pdbx_strand_id
1 'polypeptide(L)'
;LPADGSVFAMAGLYEFWRDRTLPDDHPRAWWVTCSVITTEAETSPLAVAPAEGPYALADIHPRMPLMLTPDRWDAWLDPARTDVDGLRELLAPPPAGLMRAYPVSTAVSNVRNNGPELLKELEGPEEGTLF
;
A
#
# COMPACT_ATOMS: atom_id res chain seq x y z
N LEU A 1 4.29 -6.18 -2.23
CA LEU A 1 5.28 -5.23 -2.77
C LEU A 1 5.39 -5.40 -4.27
N PRO A 2 5.83 -4.40 -5.04
CA PRO A 2 6.12 -4.55 -6.47
C PRO A 2 7.13 -5.68 -6.69
N ALA A 3 6.85 -6.55 -7.66
CA ALA A 3 7.67 -7.73 -7.94
C ALA A 3 9.04 -7.38 -8.54
N ASP A 4 9.13 -6.22 -9.19
CA ASP A 4 10.36 -5.67 -9.77
C ASP A 4 11.26 -4.96 -8.75
N GLY A 5 10.85 -4.90 -7.48
CA GLY A 5 11.58 -4.21 -6.42
C GLY A 5 11.49 -2.68 -6.46
N SER A 6 10.62 -2.13 -7.31
CA SER A 6 10.34 -0.69 -7.35
C SER A 6 9.59 -0.20 -6.10
N VAL A 7 9.45 1.13 -5.99
CA VAL A 7 8.70 1.75 -4.90
C VAL A 7 7.20 1.53 -5.08
N PHE A 8 6.54 1.09 -4.00
CA PHE A 8 5.09 1.01 -3.96
C PHE A 8 4.46 2.38 -3.69
N ALA A 9 4.15 3.13 -4.74
CA ALA A 9 3.41 4.39 -4.62
C ALA A 9 1.92 4.12 -4.37
N MET A 10 1.36 4.74 -3.34
CA MET A 10 -0.05 4.63 -2.95
C MET A 10 -0.79 5.92 -3.23
N ALA A 11 -1.95 5.84 -3.87
CA ALA A 11 -2.85 6.98 -4.00
C ALA A 11 -3.34 7.44 -2.62
N GLY A 12 -3.29 8.74 -2.37
CA GLY A 12 -3.70 9.32 -1.09
C GLY A 12 -4.22 10.73 -1.21
N LEU A 13 -5.06 11.10 -0.25
CA LEU A 13 -5.57 12.45 -0.05
C LEU A 13 -4.81 13.10 1.10
N TYR A 14 -4.67 14.42 1.09
CA TYR A 14 -4.10 15.16 2.20
C TYR A 14 -4.93 16.40 2.51
N GLU A 15 -4.85 16.87 3.75
CA GLU A 15 -5.55 18.08 4.19
C GLU A 15 -4.70 18.88 5.18
N PHE A 16 -4.85 20.20 5.12
CA PHE A 16 -4.35 21.12 6.13
C PHE A 16 -5.47 21.45 7.11
N TRP A 17 -5.37 20.95 8.33
CA TRP A 17 -6.32 21.27 9.39
C TRP A 17 -5.70 22.23 10.40
N ARG A 18 -6.43 23.31 10.73
CA ARG A 18 -5.98 24.26 11.75
C ARG A 18 -6.65 23.98 13.09
N ASP A 19 -5.84 23.75 14.12
CA ASP A 19 -6.28 23.71 15.51
C ASP A 19 -6.67 25.12 15.99
N ARG A 20 -7.99 25.34 16.06
CA ARG A 20 -8.57 26.62 16.47
C ARG A 20 -8.50 26.86 17.99
N THR A 21 -8.02 25.89 18.78
CA THR A 21 -7.80 26.07 20.22
C THR A 21 -6.49 26.77 20.53
N LEU A 22 -5.58 26.86 19.54
CA LEU A 22 -4.28 27.49 19.66
C LEU A 22 -4.28 28.93 19.08
N PRO A 23 -3.42 29.83 19.58
CA PRO A 23 -3.24 31.17 19.00
C PRO A 23 -2.90 31.15 17.50
N ASP A 24 -3.19 32.26 16.81
CA ASP A 24 -2.98 32.42 15.37
C ASP A 24 -1.52 32.28 14.92
N ASP A 25 -0.59 32.69 15.76
CA ASP A 25 0.86 32.60 15.55
C ASP A 25 1.49 31.33 16.13
N HIS A 26 0.70 30.41 16.68
CA HIS A 26 1.24 29.23 17.34
C HIS A 26 1.88 28.27 16.31
N PRO A 27 3.15 27.86 16.49
CA PRO A 27 3.92 27.14 15.47
C PRO A 27 3.38 25.73 15.14
N ARG A 28 2.50 25.19 16.00
CA ARG A 28 1.82 23.89 15.81
C ARG A 28 0.32 24.01 15.56
N ALA A 29 -0.18 25.20 15.21
CA ALA A 29 -1.59 25.39 14.91
C ALA A 29 -2.04 24.63 13.65
N TRP A 30 -1.12 24.29 12.75
CA TRP A 30 -1.42 23.59 11.50
C TRP A 30 -1.00 22.14 11.55
N TRP A 31 -1.92 21.26 11.16
CA TRP A 31 -1.74 19.83 11.02
C TRP A 31 -1.83 19.50 9.54
N VAL A 32 -0.89 18.70 9.06
CA VAL A 32 -0.94 18.11 7.72
C VAL A 32 -1.21 16.63 7.90
N THR A 33 -2.39 16.18 7.50
CA THR A 33 -2.78 14.78 7.60
C THR A 33 -2.94 14.21 6.20
N CYS A 34 -2.85 12.88 6.09
CA CYS A 34 -3.14 12.18 4.85
C CYS A 34 -3.92 10.90 5.11
N SER A 35 -4.58 10.42 4.07
CA SER A 35 -5.30 9.15 4.05
C SER A 35 -4.97 8.40 2.78
N VAL A 36 -4.80 7.08 2.89
CA VAL A 36 -4.55 6.19 1.75
C VAL A 36 -5.88 5.73 1.17
N ILE A 37 -6.02 5.85 -0.15
CA ILE A 37 -7.16 5.31 -0.88
C ILE A 37 -6.97 3.80 -1.01
N THR A 38 -8.04 3.06 -0.72
CA THR A 38 -8.05 1.59 -0.83
C THR A 38 -9.01 1.13 -1.92
N THR A 39 -8.74 -0.03 -2.48
CA THR A 39 -9.55 -0.71 -3.49
C THR A 39 -9.73 -2.20 -3.13
N GLU A 40 -10.52 -2.93 -3.89
CA GLU A 40 -10.61 -4.40 -3.77
C GLU A 40 -9.25 -5.04 -4.03
N ALA A 41 -8.92 -6.05 -3.24
CA ALA A 41 -7.66 -6.77 -3.43
C ALA A 41 -7.68 -7.60 -4.72
N GLU A 42 -6.54 -7.65 -5.40
CA GLU A 42 -6.35 -8.44 -6.60
C GLU A 42 -6.59 -9.94 -6.32
N THR A 43 -7.43 -10.56 -7.15
CA THR A 43 -7.75 -12.00 -7.10
C THR A 43 -6.93 -12.84 -8.10
N SER A 44 -6.18 -12.17 -8.96
CA SER A 44 -5.25 -12.80 -9.90
C SER A 44 -3.98 -13.26 -9.18
N PRO A 45 -3.26 -14.26 -9.73
CA PRO A 45 -2.03 -14.75 -9.12
C PRO A 45 -1.00 -13.65 -8.93
N LEU A 46 -0.29 -13.71 -7.80
CA LEU A 46 0.91 -12.92 -7.56
C LEU A 46 1.94 -13.15 -8.69
N ALA A 47 2.64 -12.09 -9.06
CA ALA A 47 3.70 -12.11 -10.07
C ALA A 47 4.80 -13.12 -9.73
N VAL A 48 5.06 -13.25 -8.43
CA VAL A 48 5.94 -14.25 -7.84
C VAL A 48 5.15 -14.90 -6.71
N ALA A 49 4.57 -16.06 -7.01
CA ALA A 49 3.92 -16.89 -6.01
C ALA A 49 5.00 -17.62 -5.20
N PRO A 50 4.93 -17.61 -3.85
CA PRO A 50 5.78 -18.47 -3.05
C PRO A 50 5.39 -19.94 -3.26
N ALA A 51 6.31 -20.87 -2.98
CA ALA A 51 6.02 -22.30 -3.06
C ALA A 51 4.88 -22.70 -2.11
N GLU A 52 4.83 -22.06 -0.95
CA GLU A 52 3.73 -22.12 0.02
C GLU A 52 3.33 -20.70 0.43
N GLY A 53 2.04 -20.41 0.45
CA GLY A 53 1.52 -19.09 0.84
C GLY A 53 0.32 -18.63 0.01
N PRO A 54 -0.02 -17.33 0.10
CA PRO A 54 -1.17 -16.79 -0.63
C PRO A 54 -0.91 -16.83 -2.14
N TYR A 55 -1.94 -17.22 -2.90
CA TYR A 55 -1.89 -17.22 -4.36
C TYR A 55 -2.14 -15.83 -4.92
N ALA A 56 -3.05 -15.07 -4.29
CA ALA A 56 -3.44 -13.72 -4.65
C ALA A 56 -3.43 -12.79 -3.43
N LEU A 57 -3.48 -11.47 -3.64
CA LEU A 57 -3.59 -10.51 -2.54
C LEU A 57 -4.90 -10.64 -1.77
N ALA A 58 -5.98 -11.02 -2.46
CA ALA A 58 -7.29 -11.28 -1.87
C ALA A 58 -7.29 -12.42 -0.84
N ASP A 59 -6.34 -13.36 -0.94
CA ASP A 59 -6.18 -14.45 0.05
C ASP A 59 -5.62 -13.95 1.39
N ILE A 60 -4.95 -12.79 1.38
CA ILE A 60 -4.40 -12.13 2.57
C ILE A 60 -5.47 -11.24 3.21
N HIS A 61 -6.13 -10.41 2.40
CA HIS A 61 -7.14 -9.46 2.86
C HIS A 61 -8.03 -9.00 1.70
N PRO A 62 -9.34 -8.73 1.90
CA PRO A 62 -10.27 -8.31 0.82
C PRO A 62 -9.99 -6.92 0.21
N ARG A 63 -9.06 -6.16 0.77
CA ARG A 63 -8.75 -4.77 0.37
C ARG A 63 -7.24 -4.60 0.23
N MET A 64 -6.83 -3.74 -0.69
CA MET A 64 -5.45 -3.31 -0.85
C MET A 64 -5.36 -1.78 -1.05
N PRO A 65 -4.21 -1.14 -0.77
CA PRO A 65 -3.98 0.23 -1.20
C PRO A 65 -4.10 0.36 -2.72
N LEU A 66 -4.66 1.46 -3.20
CA LEU A 66 -4.65 1.77 -4.62
C LEU A 66 -3.23 2.14 -5.05
N MET A 67 -2.56 1.21 -5.72
CA MET A 67 -1.21 1.40 -6.25
C MET A 67 -1.24 2.30 -7.49
N LEU A 68 -0.28 3.23 -7.56
CA LEU A 68 -0.05 4.08 -8.71
C LEU A 68 1.21 3.63 -9.46
N THR A 69 1.03 3.21 -10.72
CA THR A 69 2.15 2.94 -11.62
C THR A 69 2.82 4.25 -12.05
N PRO A 70 4.13 4.24 -12.39
CA PRO A 70 4.88 5.46 -12.71
C PRO A 70 4.25 6.34 -13.79
N ASP A 71 3.61 5.75 -14.79
CA ASP A 71 2.90 6.44 -15.88
C ASP A 71 1.67 7.25 -15.41
N ARG A 72 1.18 7.01 -14.18
CA ARG A 72 0.03 7.71 -13.60
C ARG A 72 0.41 8.81 -12.61
N TRP A 73 1.69 8.94 -12.25
CA TRP A 73 2.12 9.88 -11.19
C TRP A 73 1.87 11.33 -11.56
N ASP A 74 2.24 11.75 -12.76
CA ASP A 74 2.05 13.13 -13.22
C ASP A 74 0.55 13.50 -13.23
N ALA A 75 -0.28 12.60 -13.74
CA ALA A 75 -1.73 12.75 -13.73
C ALA A 75 -2.33 12.82 -12.32
N TRP A 76 -1.77 12.06 -11.36
CA TRP A 76 -2.23 12.06 -9.98
C TRP A 76 -1.84 13.32 -9.21
N LEU A 77 -0.67 13.88 -9.49
CA LEU A 77 -0.08 15.01 -8.77
C LEU A 77 -0.39 16.38 -9.39
N ASP A 78 -1.04 16.42 -10.56
CA ASP A 78 -1.38 17.67 -11.25
C ASP A 78 -2.50 18.45 -10.53
N PRO A 79 -2.22 19.61 -9.90
CA PRO A 79 -3.23 20.40 -9.21
C PRO A 79 -4.19 21.12 -10.17
N ALA A 80 -3.88 21.20 -11.47
CA ALA A 80 -4.74 21.83 -12.46
C ALA A 80 -5.85 20.89 -12.96
N ARG A 81 -5.76 19.58 -12.70
CA ARG A 81 -6.81 18.62 -13.05
C ARG A 81 -8.02 18.81 -12.15
N THR A 82 -9.09 19.31 -12.76
CA THR A 82 -10.39 19.55 -12.12
C THR A 82 -11.53 18.77 -12.78
N ASP A 83 -11.23 18.03 -13.84
CA ASP A 83 -12.19 17.13 -14.49
C ASP A 83 -12.43 15.89 -13.63
N VAL A 84 -13.65 15.77 -13.11
CA VAL A 84 -14.05 14.70 -12.21
C VAL A 84 -14.04 13.34 -12.90
N ASP A 85 -14.40 13.25 -14.18
CA ASP A 85 -14.48 11.97 -14.87
C ASP A 85 -13.06 11.42 -15.15
N GLY A 86 -12.15 12.26 -15.63
CA GLY A 86 -10.73 11.90 -15.75
C GLY A 86 -10.05 11.61 -14.40
N LEU A 87 -10.51 12.18 -13.29
CA LEU A 87 -10.03 11.82 -11.94
C LEU A 87 -10.55 10.45 -11.49
N ARG A 88 -11.80 10.08 -11.83
CA ARG A 88 -12.35 8.76 -11.52
C ARG A 88 -11.58 7.65 -12.21
N GLU A 89 -11.10 7.87 -13.42
CA GLU A 89 -10.23 6.92 -14.13
C GLU A 89 -8.91 6.66 -13.37
N LEU A 90 -8.41 7.64 -12.61
CA LEU A 90 -7.23 7.46 -11.75
C LEU A 90 -7.48 6.55 -10.54
N LEU A 91 -8.74 6.27 -10.21
CA LEU A 91 -9.12 5.39 -9.10
C LEU A 91 -9.19 3.90 -9.49
N ALA A 92 -9.06 3.59 -10.78
CA ALA A 92 -8.98 2.21 -11.23
C ALA A 92 -7.70 1.52 -10.71
N PRO A 93 -7.78 0.26 -10.21
CA PRO A 93 -6.60 -0.53 -9.86
C PRO A 93 -5.63 -0.66 -11.05
N PRO A 94 -4.32 -0.78 -10.81
CA PRO A 94 -3.37 -1.05 -11.89
C PRO A 94 -3.60 -2.45 -12.49
N PRO A 95 -2.93 -2.77 -13.61
CA PRO A 95 -2.92 -4.13 -14.14
C PRO A 95 -2.52 -5.17 -13.09
N ALA A 96 -3.13 -6.34 -13.19
CA ALA A 96 -2.81 -7.51 -12.36
C ALA A 96 -1.38 -8.01 -12.60
N GLY A 97 -0.85 -8.80 -11.66
CA GLY A 97 0.43 -9.49 -11.80
C GLY A 97 1.64 -8.59 -11.61
N LEU A 98 1.50 -7.47 -10.89
CA LEU A 98 2.61 -6.57 -10.54
C LEU A 98 3.17 -6.83 -9.14
N MET A 99 2.46 -7.64 -8.34
CA MET A 99 2.69 -7.73 -6.91
C MET A 99 3.26 -9.09 -6.51
N ARG A 100 4.15 -9.07 -5.53
CA ARG A 100 4.64 -10.22 -4.76
C ARG A 100 4.21 -10.06 -3.29
N ALA A 101 3.93 -11.19 -2.63
CA ALA A 101 3.75 -11.28 -1.19
C ALA A 101 4.43 -12.54 -0.66
N TYR A 102 4.84 -12.51 0.61
CA TYR A 102 5.49 -13.61 1.29
C TYR A 102 5.29 -13.48 2.81
N PRO A 103 5.31 -14.58 3.58
CA PRO A 103 5.16 -14.54 5.03
C PRO A 103 6.39 -13.91 5.70
N VAL A 104 6.14 -13.14 6.77
CA VAL A 104 7.17 -12.53 7.62
C VAL A 104 6.89 -12.84 9.09
N SER A 105 7.87 -12.58 9.95
CA SER A 105 7.70 -12.75 11.40
C SER A 105 6.55 -11.92 11.96
N THR A 106 5.78 -12.49 12.89
CA THR A 106 4.71 -11.80 13.64
C THR A 106 5.24 -10.65 14.52
N ALA A 107 6.57 -10.53 14.68
CA ALA A 107 7.20 -9.36 15.29
C ALA A 107 6.79 -8.05 14.60
N VAL A 108 6.42 -8.08 13.31
CA VAL A 108 5.95 -6.89 12.56
C VAL A 108 4.66 -6.28 13.14
N SER A 109 3.86 -7.07 13.86
CA SER A 109 2.60 -6.60 14.46
C SER A 109 2.80 -5.70 15.68
N ASN A 110 4.01 -5.62 16.22
CA ASN A 110 4.34 -4.74 17.34
C ASN A 110 5.02 -3.46 16.82
N VAL A 111 4.30 -2.34 16.90
CA VAL A 111 4.73 -1.01 16.41
C VAL A 111 6.01 -0.47 17.05
N ARG A 112 6.51 -1.07 18.13
CA ARG A 112 7.79 -0.70 18.75
C ARG A 112 9.00 -1.27 17.99
N ASN A 113 8.79 -2.29 17.16
CA ASN A 113 9.85 -2.91 16.38
C ASN A 113 10.07 -2.12 15.08
N ASN A 114 11.32 -1.82 14.74
CA ASN A 114 11.68 -1.07 13.53
C ASN A 114 13.06 -1.49 13.00
N GLY A 115 13.22 -2.77 12.70
CA GLY A 115 14.45 -3.33 12.17
C GLY A 115 14.25 -4.02 10.81
N PRO A 116 15.31 -4.17 10.00
CA PRO A 116 15.23 -4.77 8.68
C PRO A 116 14.80 -6.25 8.69
N GLU A 117 14.98 -6.94 9.82
CA GLU A 117 14.52 -8.30 10.04
C GLU A 117 13.00 -8.48 9.92
N LEU A 118 12.21 -7.41 10.09
CA LEU A 118 10.75 -7.45 9.95
C LEU A 118 10.28 -7.72 8.50
N LEU A 119 11.17 -7.53 7.53
CA LEU A 119 10.90 -7.78 6.10
C LEU A 119 11.53 -9.08 5.60
N LYS A 120 12.23 -9.83 6.47
CA LYS A 120 12.82 -11.11 6.08
C LYS A 120 11.71 -12.13 5.86
N GLU A 121 11.72 -12.70 4.66
CA GLU A 121 10.87 -13.84 4.31
C GLU A 121 11.14 -15.00 5.27
N LEU A 122 10.08 -15.56 5.83
CA LEU A 122 10.20 -16.79 6.61
C LEU A 122 10.47 -17.94 5.65
N GLU A 123 11.42 -18.79 6.00
CA GLU A 123 11.51 -20.11 5.41
C GLU A 123 10.21 -20.85 5.75
N GLY A 124 9.57 -21.45 4.74
CA GLY A 124 8.38 -22.28 4.95
C GLY A 124 8.66 -23.37 5.99
N PRO A 125 7.64 -23.98 6.61
CA PRO A 125 7.87 -25.07 7.54
C PRO A 125 8.80 -26.12 6.90
N GLU A 126 9.95 -26.38 7.54
CA GLU A 126 10.65 -27.63 7.25
C GLU A 126 9.71 -28.76 7.66
N GLU A 127 9.47 -29.68 6.73
CA GLU A 127 8.59 -30.86 6.80
C GLU A 127 7.14 -30.62 6.38
N GLY A 128 6.86 -31.00 5.12
CA GLY A 128 5.63 -31.69 4.81
C GLY A 128 5.54 -32.92 5.70
N THR A 129 4.67 -32.88 6.70
CA THR A 129 4.35 -34.07 7.50
C THR A 129 3.91 -35.17 6.56
N LEU A 130 4.74 -36.21 6.46
CA LEU A 130 4.43 -37.51 5.88
C LEU A 130 3.36 -38.19 6.75
N PHE A 131 2.12 -37.72 6.70
CA PHE A 131 0.93 -38.43 7.15
C PHE A 131 -0.25 -38.07 6.24
#